data_AF-A0A938JK68-F1
#
_entry.id   AF-A0A938JK68-F1
#
_cell.length_a   1.000
_cell.length_b   1.000
_cell.length_c   1.000
_cell.angle_alpha   90.00
_cell.angle_beta   90.00
_cell.angle_gamma   90.00
#
_symmetry.space_group_name_H-M   'P 1'
#
loop_
_entity.id
_entity.type
_entity.pdbx_description
1 polymer ?
#
loop_
_entity_poly.entity_id
_entity_poly.type
_entity_poly.pdbx_seq_one_letter_code
_entity_poly.pdbx_strand_id
1 'polypeptide(L)'
;MNIPEKIYPTIGCCGLDCGLCPRYYTVGSSRCPGCAGPDFVNKHPSCSFITCCVKKKNLEACGQCLEFPCSKFKSHEEYQQLKESSSYPSYKKVIPNLNFIKENGIEDFIKQQQQRIQLLEKMIENFNDGRSRSFFCKAACLLDIKDLKNSLDEASQKLNTYNIDNIEIKAKTLKSILNKSFSNYL
;
A
#
# COMPACT_ATOMS: atom_id res chain seq x y z
N MET A 1 -23.76 -16.41 2.57
CA MET A 1 -23.26 -16.32 1.18
C MET A 1 -21.76 -16.05 1.24
N ASN A 2 -20.93 -17.06 0.94
CA ASN A 2 -19.48 -16.87 0.88
C ASN A 2 -19.15 -15.96 -0.29
N ILE A 3 -18.43 -14.87 -0.04
CA ILE A 3 -17.83 -14.08 -1.12
C ILE A 3 -16.64 -14.90 -1.62
N PRO A 4 -16.44 -15.06 -2.93
CA PRO A 4 -15.23 -15.69 -3.45
C PRO A 4 -14.02 -14.93 -2.90
N GLU A 5 -13.09 -15.66 -2.30
CA GLU A 5 -11.83 -15.06 -1.87
C GLU A 5 -10.99 -14.76 -3.10
N LYS A 6 -10.33 -13.61 -3.05
CA LYS A 6 -9.38 -13.21 -4.09
C LYS A 6 -8.07 -13.96 -3.93
N ILE A 7 -7.42 -14.26 -5.05
CA ILE A 7 -6.05 -14.80 -5.08
C ILE A 7 -5.06 -13.74 -4.58
N TYR A 8 -5.29 -12.45 -4.91
CA TYR A 8 -4.41 -11.35 -4.56
C TYR A 8 -5.11 -10.31 -3.67
N PRO A 9 -5.30 -10.58 -2.37
CA PRO A 9 -5.97 -9.66 -1.44
C PRO A 9 -5.12 -8.43 -1.10
N THR A 10 -3.83 -8.43 -1.43
CA THR A 10 -2.90 -7.29 -1.24
C THR A 10 -3.18 -6.14 -2.19
N ILE A 11 -4.03 -6.29 -3.20
CA ILE A 11 -4.52 -5.19 -4.03
C ILE A 11 -6.03 -5.06 -3.90
N GLY A 12 -6.55 -3.86 -3.72
CA GLY A 12 -7.98 -3.60 -3.71
C GLY A 12 -8.57 -3.76 -5.10
N CYS A 13 -9.82 -4.22 -5.21
CA CYS A 13 -10.54 -4.14 -6.49
C CYS A 13 -10.52 -2.71 -7.06
N CYS A 14 -10.58 -1.72 -6.16
CA CYS A 14 -10.52 -0.29 -6.47
C CYS A 14 -9.10 0.27 -6.67
N GLY A 15 -8.03 -0.54 -6.70
CA GLY A 15 -6.66 -0.07 -6.92
C GLY A 15 -5.92 0.42 -5.68
N LEU A 16 -6.57 0.49 -4.52
CA LEU A 16 -5.87 0.74 -3.25
C LEU A 16 -4.89 -0.39 -2.95
N ASP A 17 -3.64 -0.05 -2.68
CA ASP A 17 -2.60 -1.02 -2.37
C ASP A 17 -2.75 -1.56 -0.94
N CYS A 18 -3.60 -2.58 -0.74
CA CYS A 18 -3.86 -3.17 0.57
C CYS A 18 -2.59 -3.71 1.25
N GLY A 19 -1.61 -4.20 0.47
CA GLY A 19 -0.32 -4.65 0.97
C GLY A 19 0.53 -3.53 1.57
N LEU A 20 0.25 -2.27 1.24
CA LEU A 20 0.90 -1.09 1.80
C LEU A 20 -0.02 -0.33 2.79
N CYS A 21 -1.12 -0.94 3.22
CA CYS A 21 -2.09 -0.32 4.13
C CYS A 21 -1.67 -0.48 5.60
N PRO A 22 -1.73 0.58 6.43
CA PRO A 22 -1.43 0.47 7.85
C PRO A 22 -2.28 -0.58 8.59
N ARG A 23 -3.53 -0.79 8.17
CA ARG A 23 -4.45 -1.79 8.77
C ARG A 23 -4.06 -3.23 8.43
N TYR A 24 -3.30 -3.45 7.35
CA TYR A 24 -2.79 -4.77 6.98
C TYR A 24 -1.68 -5.23 7.93
N TYR A 25 -0.99 -4.29 8.57
CA TYR A 25 0.09 -4.52 9.54
C TYR A 25 -0.35 -4.31 11.00
N THR A 26 -1.66 -4.28 11.27
CA THR A 26 -2.17 -4.29 12.65
C THR A 26 -1.90 -5.66 13.28
N VAL A 27 -1.37 -5.66 14.49
CA VAL A 27 -1.18 -6.88 15.29
C VAL A 27 -2.48 -7.21 16.03
N GLY A 28 -2.91 -8.47 15.98
CA GLY A 28 -4.13 -8.97 16.66
C GLY A 28 -5.33 -9.20 15.74
N SER A 29 -6.48 -9.52 16.34
CA SER A 29 -7.70 -9.96 15.64
C SER A 29 -8.28 -8.91 14.69
N SER A 30 -8.02 -7.63 14.94
CA SER A 30 -8.47 -6.49 14.11
C SER A 30 -7.66 -6.29 12.82
N ARG A 31 -6.64 -7.13 12.57
CA ARG A 31 -5.86 -7.13 11.31
C ARG A 31 -6.78 -7.26 10.10
N CYS A 32 -6.63 -6.32 9.16
CA CYS A 32 -7.31 -6.39 7.87
C CYS A 32 -6.65 -7.48 7.00
N PRO A 33 -7.42 -8.42 6.45
CA PRO A 33 -6.88 -9.52 5.64
C PRO A 33 -6.53 -9.11 4.21
N GLY A 34 -6.77 -7.85 3.84
CA GLY A 34 -6.71 -7.39 2.45
C GLY A 34 -8.06 -7.55 1.74
N CYS A 35 -8.21 -6.93 0.57
CA CYS A 35 -9.48 -6.83 -0.12
C CYS A 35 -10.01 -8.21 -0.54
N ALA A 36 -11.19 -8.57 -0.04
CA ALA A 36 -11.79 -9.90 -0.25
C ALA A 36 -10.84 -11.06 0.11
N GLY A 37 -9.94 -10.86 1.08
CA GLY A 37 -9.18 -11.95 1.69
C GLY A 37 -9.99 -12.75 2.72
N PRO A 38 -9.36 -13.74 3.38
CA PRO A 38 -10.00 -14.57 4.39
C PRO A 38 -10.65 -13.72 5.50
N ASP A 39 -11.90 -14.02 5.87
CA ASP A 39 -12.69 -13.28 6.87
C ASP A 39 -12.97 -11.80 6.55
N PHE A 40 -12.73 -11.31 5.32
CA PHE A 40 -12.95 -9.90 4.99
C PHE A 40 -14.39 -9.44 5.30
N VAL A 41 -15.37 -10.28 5.02
CA VAL A 41 -16.80 -10.00 5.26
C VAL A 41 -17.17 -9.85 6.74
N ASN A 42 -16.41 -10.50 7.62
CA ASN A 42 -16.63 -10.45 9.06
C ASN A 42 -16.03 -9.16 9.66
N LYS A 43 -15.07 -8.54 8.95
CA LYS A 43 -14.30 -7.38 9.44
C LYS A 43 -14.63 -6.07 8.74
N HIS A 44 -15.31 -6.12 7.59
CA HIS A 44 -15.59 -4.96 6.76
C HIS A 44 -17.03 -4.95 6.25
N PRO A 45 -17.64 -3.75 6.11
CA PRO A 45 -18.94 -3.63 5.48
C PRO A 45 -18.90 -4.05 4.02
N SER A 46 -20.08 -4.26 3.43
CA SER A 46 -20.22 -4.56 2.01
C SER A 46 -19.55 -3.49 1.14
N CYS A 47 -18.77 -3.91 0.15
CA CYS A 47 -18.08 -3.02 -0.77
C CYS A 47 -18.65 -3.18 -2.19
N SER A 48 -19.07 -2.07 -2.80
CA SER A 48 -19.66 -2.10 -4.16
C SER A 48 -18.65 -2.51 -5.24
N PHE A 49 -17.35 -2.29 -5.02
CA PHE A 49 -16.29 -2.78 -5.91
C PHE A 49 -16.18 -4.30 -5.84
N ILE A 50 -16.15 -4.91 -4.66
CA ILE A 50 -16.08 -6.37 -4.50
C ILE A 50 -17.32 -7.03 -5.12
N THR A 51 -18.51 -6.47 -4.88
CA THR A 51 -19.75 -6.99 -5.48
C THR A 51 -19.71 -6.99 -7.00
N CYS A 52 -19.14 -5.97 -7.63
CA CYS A 52 -19.04 -5.90 -9.10
C CYS A 52 -17.86 -6.73 -9.64
N CYS A 53 -16.66 -6.46 -9.15
CA CYS A 53 -15.40 -7.00 -9.67
C CYS A 53 -15.27 -8.49 -9.37
N VAL A 54 -15.41 -8.90 -8.11
CA VAL A 54 -15.21 -10.29 -7.70
C VAL A 54 -16.47 -11.11 -7.97
N LYS A 55 -17.62 -10.73 -7.38
CA LYS A 55 -18.81 -11.61 -7.42
C LYS A 55 -19.46 -11.72 -8.80
N LYS A 56 -19.57 -10.61 -9.53
CA LYS A 56 -20.30 -10.57 -10.80
C LYS A 56 -19.40 -10.83 -12.01
N LYS A 57 -18.15 -10.36 -11.97
CA LYS A 57 -17.22 -10.43 -13.11
C LYS A 57 -16.07 -11.42 -12.92
N ASN A 58 -15.91 -12.01 -11.73
CA ASN A 58 -14.83 -12.95 -11.41
C ASN A 58 -13.43 -12.39 -11.74
N LEU A 59 -13.20 -11.13 -11.37
CA LEU A 59 -11.93 -10.41 -11.56
C LEU A 59 -11.27 -10.13 -10.21
N GLU A 60 -9.94 -9.99 -10.23
CA GLU A 60 -9.14 -9.65 -9.05
C GLU A 60 -9.09 -8.13 -8.84
N ALA A 61 -8.93 -7.36 -9.92
CA ALA A 61 -8.88 -5.89 -9.86
C ALA A 61 -9.68 -5.26 -11.00
N CYS A 62 -10.21 -4.05 -10.77
CA CYS A 62 -10.96 -3.34 -11.79
C CYS A 62 -10.13 -3.01 -13.04
N GLY A 63 -8.80 -2.97 -12.95
CA GLY A 63 -7.90 -2.77 -14.10
C GLY A 63 -8.02 -3.89 -15.15
N GLN A 64 -8.48 -5.08 -14.76
CA GLN A 64 -8.75 -6.20 -15.68
C GLN A 64 -10.11 -6.09 -16.39
N CYS A 65 -10.95 -5.11 -16.01
CA CYS A 65 -12.28 -4.95 -16.61
C CYS A 65 -12.18 -4.14 -17.90
N LEU A 66 -12.83 -4.60 -18.98
CA LEU A 66 -12.88 -3.87 -20.25
C LEU A 66 -13.56 -2.50 -20.15
N GLU A 67 -14.45 -2.34 -19.16
CA GLU A 67 -15.14 -1.08 -18.89
C GLU A 67 -14.30 -0.10 -18.04
N PHE A 68 -13.10 -0.49 -17.60
CA PHE A 68 -12.25 0.38 -16.78
C PHE A 68 -11.48 1.40 -17.63
N PRO A 69 -11.50 2.69 -17.27
CA PRO A 69 -12.19 3.29 -16.11
C PRO A 69 -13.71 3.49 -16.33
N CYS A 70 -14.53 3.08 -15.36
CA CYS A 70 -15.98 3.27 -15.37
C CYS A 70 -16.44 4.33 -14.36
N SER A 71 -17.73 4.66 -14.35
CA SER A 71 -18.34 5.70 -13.49
C SER A 71 -18.19 5.51 -11.98
N LYS A 72 -17.68 4.35 -11.51
CA LYS A 72 -17.34 4.13 -10.09
C LYS A 72 -16.07 4.86 -9.65
N PHE A 73 -15.24 5.30 -10.58
CA PHE A 73 -13.97 5.96 -10.30
C PHE A 73 -14.09 7.46 -10.47
N LYS A 74 -13.36 8.19 -9.63
CA LYS A 74 -13.11 9.63 -9.80
C LYS A 74 -12.07 9.83 -10.90
N SER A 75 -11.96 11.04 -11.44
CA SER A 75 -10.85 11.41 -12.34
C SER A 75 -9.50 11.28 -11.63
N HIS A 76 -8.42 11.21 -12.40
CA HIS A 76 -7.07 11.16 -11.84
C HIS A 76 -6.80 12.40 -10.97
N GLU A 77 -7.17 13.58 -11.45
CA GLU A 77 -7.01 14.88 -10.80
C GLU A 77 -7.79 14.94 -9.49
N GLU A 78 -9.04 14.44 -9.49
CA GLU A 78 -9.85 14.35 -8.28
C GLU A 78 -9.19 13.46 -7.22
N TYR A 79 -8.60 12.31 -7.62
CA TYR A 79 -7.84 11.46 -6.71
C TYR A 79 -6.59 12.15 -6.16
N GLN A 80 -5.90 12.98 -6.96
CA GLN A 80 -4.72 13.74 -6.51
C GLN A 80 -5.06 14.78 -5.44
N GLN A 81 -6.29 15.29 -5.45
CA GLN A 81 -6.77 16.32 -4.51
C GLN A 81 -7.41 15.74 -3.25
N LEU A 82 -7.65 14.41 -3.18
CA LEU A 82 -8.22 13.81 -1.97
C LEU A 82 -7.29 13.96 -0.77
N LYS A 83 -7.90 14.31 0.36
CA LYS A 83 -7.18 14.36 1.64
C LYS A 83 -6.61 12.98 1.98
N GLU A 84 -5.31 12.96 2.22
CA GLU A 84 -4.58 11.78 2.64
C GLU A 84 -5.10 11.25 3.98
N SER A 85 -5.17 9.92 4.10
CA SER A 85 -5.55 9.24 5.35
C SER A 85 -4.32 8.59 5.98
N SER A 86 -4.20 8.68 7.31
CA SER A 86 -3.20 7.90 8.05
C SER A 86 -3.60 6.43 8.23
N SER A 87 -4.83 6.07 7.87
CA SER A 87 -5.41 4.73 8.05
C SER A 87 -5.43 3.88 6.78
N TYR A 88 -5.15 4.48 5.62
CA TYR A 88 -5.21 3.84 4.31
C TYR A 88 -4.00 4.25 3.45
N PRO A 89 -3.64 3.46 2.42
CA PRO A 89 -2.67 3.88 1.41
C PRO A 89 -3.14 5.16 0.70
N SER A 90 -2.20 5.86 0.05
CA SER A 90 -2.54 7.07 -0.69
C SER A 90 -3.47 6.76 -1.87
N TYR A 91 -4.56 7.52 -1.97
CA TYR A 91 -5.48 7.44 -3.09
C TYR A 91 -4.85 7.87 -4.42
N LYS A 92 -3.72 8.61 -4.38
CA LYS A 92 -2.98 9.05 -5.57
C LYS A 92 -2.49 7.90 -6.44
N LYS A 93 -2.34 6.70 -5.87
CA LYS A 93 -1.91 5.50 -6.59
C LYS A 93 -3.07 4.64 -7.10
N VAL A 94 -4.34 4.97 -6.80
CA VAL A 94 -5.51 4.18 -7.25
C VAL A 94 -5.55 4.03 -8.77
N ILE A 95 -5.58 5.15 -9.52
CA ILE A 95 -5.62 5.11 -10.98
C ILE A 95 -4.31 4.55 -11.58
N PRO A 96 -3.11 5.00 -11.14
CA PRO A 96 -1.85 4.41 -11.60
C PRO A 96 -1.76 2.88 -11.43
N ASN A 97 -2.17 2.35 -10.27
CA ASN A 97 -2.13 0.91 -10.02
C ASN A 97 -3.06 0.15 -10.97
N LEU A 98 -4.28 0.65 -11.19
CA LEU A 98 -5.23 -0.01 -12.08
C LEU A 98 -4.85 0.10 -13.55
N ASN A 99 -4.26 1.22 -13.98
CA ASN A 99 -3.70 1.36 -15.33
C ASN A 99 -2.52 0.38 -15.53
N PHE A 100 -1.62 0.27 -14.55
CA PHE A 100 -0.54 -0.70 -14.61
C PHE A 100 -1.08 -2.13 -14.78
N ILE A 101 -2.09 -2.51 -14.00
CA ILE A 101 -2.72 -3.84 -14.10
C ILE A 101 -3.41 -4.04 -15.46
N LYS A 102 -4.04 -2.99 -16.00
CA LYS A 102 -4.66 -3.02 -17.33
C LYS A 102 -3.64 -3.26 -18.44
N GLU A 103 -2.49 -2.61 -18.35
CA GLU A 103 -1.46 -2.59 -19.39
C GLU A 103 -0.53 -3.82 -19.31
N ASN A 104 -0.20 -4.26 -18.10
CA ASN A 104 0.85 -5.27 -17.86
C ASN A 104 0.32 -6.55 -17.19
N GLY A 105 -0.93 -6.55 -16.73
CA GLY A 105 -1.50 -7.67 -15.99
C GLY A 105 -1.25 -7.58 -14.48
N ILE A 106 -2.03 -8.37 -13.74
CA ILE A 106 -2.00 -8.35 -12.27
C ILE A 106 -0.76 -9.04 -11.70
N GLU A 107 -0.23 -10.08 -12.33
CA GLU A 107 0.94 -10.81 -11.83
C GLU A 107 2.19 -9.92 -11.78
N ASP A 108 2.41 -9.12 -12.83
CA ASP A 108 3.49 -8.14 -12.86
C ASP A 108 3.30 -7.05 -11.80
N PHE A 109 2.05 -6.62 -11.57
CA PHE A 109 1.74 -5.68 -10.48
C PHE A 109 2.11 -6.29 -9.12
N ILE A 110 1.76 -7.56 -8.88
CA ILE A 110 2.06 -8.23 -7.62
C ILE A 110 3.56 -8.41 -7.43
N LYS A 111 4.32 -8.71 -8.49
CA LYS A 111 5.79 -8.82 -8.44
C LYS A 111 6.46 -7.51 -8.01
N GLN A 112 6.03 -6.36 -8.55
CA GLN A 112 6.55 -5.07 -8.08
C GLN A 112 6.06 -4.71 -6.67
N GLN A 113 4.81 -5.06 -6.34
CA GLN A 113 4.23 -4.80 -5.03
C GLN A 113 4.98 -5.56 -3.93
N GLN A 114 5.35 -6.82 -4.18
CA GLN A 114 6.14 -7.63 -3.24
C GLN A 114 7.46 -6.96 -2.87
N GLN A 115 8.14 -6.30 -3.82
CA GLN A 115 9.36 -5.55 -3.51
C GLN A 115 9.08 -4.37 -2.56
N ARG A 116 7.97 -3.67 -2.75
CA ARG A 116 7.54 -2.56 -1.87
C ARG A 116 7.15 -3.08 -0.48
N ILE A 117 6.44 -4.20 -0.42
CA ILE A 117 6.05 -4.87 0.84
C ILE A 117 7.30 -5.28 1.63
N GLN A 118 8.28 -5.93 1.00
CA GLN A 118 9.52 -6.33 1.67
C GLN A 118 10.29 -5.13 2.25
N LEU A 119 10.34 -4.01 1.53
CA LEU A 119 10.96 -2.78 2.04
C LEU A 119 10.15 -2.19 3.20
N LEU A 120 8.82 -2.21 3.11
CA LEU A 120 7.94 -1.77 4.18
C LEU A 120 8.07 -2.62 5.45
N GLU A 121 8.13 -3.93 5.30
CA GLU A 121 8.34 -4.86 6.42
C GLU A 121 9.67 -4.58 7.12
N LYS A 122 10.76 -4.39 6.36
CA LYS A 122 12.05 -3.97 6.92
C LYS A 122 11.96 -2.64 7.68
N MET A 123 11.25 -1.65 7.14
CA MET A 123 11.02 -0.37 7.82
C MET A 123 10.23 -0.56 9.12
N ILE A 124 9.17 -1.36 9.10
CA ILE A 124 8.31 -1.60 10.27
C ILE A 124 9.08 -2.36 11.35
N GLU A 125 9.81 -3.41 10.99
CA GLU A 125 10.56 -4.25 11.94
C GLU A 125 11.69 -3.46 12.62
N ASN A 126 12.46 -2.69 11.85
CA ASN A 126 13.72 -2.13 12.34
C ASN A 126 13.61 -0.66 12.82
N PHE A 127 12.56 0.05 12.40
CA PHE A 127 12.46 1.50 12.61
C PHE A 127 11.11 1.97 13.20
N ASN A 128 10.13 1.09 13.44
CA ASN A 128 8.84 1.52 13.99
C ASN A 128 8.88 1.71 15.51
N ASP A 129 8.82 2.97 15.93
CA ASP A 129 8.70 3.43 17.33
C ASP A 129 7.27 3.32 17.90
N GLY A 130 6.43 2.44 17.34
CA GLY A 130 5.02 2.28 17.71
C GLY A 130 4.06 3.33 17.12
N ARG A 131 4.57 4.46 16.59
CA ARG A 131 3.77 5.55 16.00
C ARG A 131 4.11 5.87 14.55
N SER A 132 5.21 5.33 14.01
CA SER A 132 5.71 5.67 12.67
C SER A 132 5.22 4.74 11.55
N ARG A 133 4.53 3.63 11.86
CA ARG A 133 4.00 2.68 10.88
C ARG A 133 3.24 3.33 9.73
N SER A 134 2.28 4.22 10.02
CA SER A 134 1.49 4.87 8.96
C SER A 134 2.33 5.75 8.05
N PHE A 135 3.39 6.37 8.57
CA PHE A 135 4.34 7.12 7.76
C PHE A 135 5.12 6.20 6.81
N PHE A 136 5.65 5.08 7.30
CA PHE A 136 6.38 4.13 6.46
C PHE A 136 5.48 3.50 5.39
N CYS A 137 4.23 3.17 5.72
CA CYS A 137 3.23 2.71 4.76
C CYS A 137 3.02 3.73 3.63
N LYS A 138 2.90 5.02 3.99
CA LYS A 138 2.76 6.11 3.01
C LYS A 138 4.01 6.26 2.14
N ALA A 139 5.20 6.19 2.72
CA ALA A 139 6.47 6.23 2.00
C ALA A 139 6.56 5.08 0.99
N ALA A 140 6.31 3.84 1.42
CA ALA A 140 6.32 2.67 0.57
C ALA A 140 5.31 2.75 -0.59
N CYS A 141 4.18 3.42 -0.37
CA CYS A 141 3.14 3.62 -1.38
C CYS A 141 3.54 4.68 -2.43
N LEU A 142 4.18 5.78 -2.02
CA LEU A 142 4.37 6.95 -2.87
C LEU A 142 5.73 7.02 -3.56
N LEU A 143 6.81 6.71 -2.86
CA LEU A 143 8.19 6.82 -3.38
C LEU A 143 8.54 5.65 -4.29
N ASP A 144 9.49 5.83 -5.20
CA ASP A 144 9.99 4.72 -6.01
C ASP A 144 10.85 3.74 -5.22
N ILE A 145 10.90 2.49 -5.70
CA ILE A 145 11.64 1.39 -5.05
C ILE A 145 13.12 1.76 -4.86
N LYS A 146 13.71 2.48 -5.83
CA LYS A 146 15.10 2.95 -5.75
C LYS A 146 15.30 3.90 -4.57
N ASP A 147 14.42 4.88 -4.40
CA ASP A 147 14.52 5.87 -3.32
C ASP A 147 14.26 5.24 -1.95
N LEU A 148 13.34 4.28 -1.86
CA LEU A 148 13.10 3.51 -0.64
C LEU A 148 14.34 2.71 -0.22
N LYS A 149 14.99 2.02 -1.18
CA LYS A 149 16.23 1.27 -0.94
C LYS A 149 17.35 2.20 -0.49
N ASN A 150 17.62 3.25 -1.26
CA ASN A 150 18.65 4.23 -0.93
C ASN A 150 18.43 4.86 0.46
N SER A 151 17.19 5.18 0.80
CA SER A 151 16.85 5.76 2.11
C SER A 151 17.11 4.79 3.27
N LEU A 152 16.77 3.51 3.08
CA LEU A 152 17.04 2.46 4.06
C LEU A 152 18.55 2.22 4.22
N ASP A 153 19.30 2.19 3.13
CA ASP A 153 20.74 1.99 3.14
C ASP A 153 21.45 3.17 3.82
N GLU A 154 21.10 4.41 3.47
CA GLU A 154 21.63 5.63 4.11
C GLU A 154 21.32 5.64 5.62
N ALA A 155 20.08 5.32 6.00
CA ALA A 155 19.70 5.27 7.41
C ALA A 155 20.51 4.21 8.17
N SER A 156 20.64 3.01 7.60
CA SER A 156 21.36 1.90 8.22
C SER A 156 22.85 2.20 8.38
N GLN A 157 23.49 2.74 7.34
CA GLN A 157 24.89 3.16 7.40
C GLN A 157 25.10 4.22 8.49
N LYS A 158 24.26 5.25 8.53
CA LYS A 158 24.37 6.31 9.53
C LYS A 158 24.21 5.79 10.95
N LEU A 159 23.23 4.93 11.19
CA LEU A 159 22.98 4.36 12.53
C LEU A 159 24.13 3.45 12.97
N ASN A 160 24.69 2.65 12.05
CA ASN A 160 25.82 1.77 12.33
C ASN A 160 27.09 2.55 12.65
N THR A 161 27.40 3.62 11.90
CA THR A 161 28.57 4.48 12.14
C THR A 161 28.60 5.05 13.57
N TYR A 162 27.44 5.35 14.15
CA TYR A 162 27.32 5.89 15.51
C TYR A 162 26.88 4.84 16.54
N ASN A 163 26.80 3.56 16.17
CA ASN A 163 26.32 2.45 17.00
C ASN A 163 24.98 2.75 17.71
N ILE A 164 24.02 3.32 16.98
CA ILE A 164 22.72 3.75 17.52
C ILE A 164 21.70 2.61 17.39
N ASP A 165 21.24 2.09 18.52
CA ASP A 165 20.13 1.11 18.56
C ASP A 165 18.85 1.61 19.24
N ASN A 166 18.78 2.90 19.58
CA ASN A 166 17.55 3.47 20.12
C ASN A 166 16.46 3.60 19.03
N ILE A 167 15.33 2.92 19.20
CA ILE A 167 14.25 2.86 18.20
C ILE A 167 13.67 4.23 17.82
N GLU A 168 13.59 5.19 18.75
CA GLU A 168 13.08 6.54 18.46
C GLU A 168 14.05 7.33 17.59
N ILE A 169 15.36 7.19 17.83
CA ILE A 169 16.41 7.80 17.00
C ILE A 169 16.45 7.13 15.61
N LYS A 170 16.30 5.80 15.54
CA LYS A 170 16.19 5.07 14.27
C LYS A 170 15.00 5.58 13.45
N ALA A 171 13.82 5.65 14.07
CA ALA A 171 12.61 6.18 13.44
C ALA A 171 12.80 7.61 12.94
N LYS A 172 13.33 8.51 13.79
CA LYS A 172 13.57 9.91 13.43
C LYS A 172 14.55 10.05 12.28
N THR A 173 15.64 9.27 12.29
CA THR A 173 16.65 9.24 11.23
C THR A 173 16.05 8.84 9.89
N LEU A 174 15.38 7.69 9.82
CA LEU A 174 14.78 7.21 8.57
C LEU A 174 13.70 8.16 8.05
N LYS A 175 12.83 8.68 8.93
CA LYS A 175 11.80 9.66 8.54
C LYS A 175 12.40 10.94 7.96
N SER A 176 13.51 11.42 8.54
CA SER A 176 14.21 12.59 8.02
C SER A 176 14.77 12.36 6.62
N ILE A 177 15.25 11.15 6.32
CA ILE A 177 15.79 10.80 5.00
C ILE A 177 14.65 10.67 3.99
N LEU A 178 13.61 9.91 4.33
CA LEU A 178 12.42 9.73 3.47
C LEU A 178 11.72 11.06 3.15
N ASN A 179 11.64 11.99 4.10
CA ASN A 179 11.10 13.34 3.86
C ASN A 179 11.86 14.12 2.79
N LYS A 180 13.19 13.95 2.69
CA LYS A 180 13.97 14.56 1.62
C LYS A 180 13.65 13.92 0.27
N SER A 181 13.47 12.59 0.24
CA SER A 181 13.06 11.89 -0.99
C SER A 181 11.68 12.35 -1.46
N PHE A 182 10.74 12.62 -0.56
CA PHE A 182 9.43 13.17 -0.92
C PHE A 182 9.50 14.53 -1.63
N SER A 183 10.49 15.36 -1.33
CA SER A 183 10.69 16.66 -2.00
C SER A 183 11.04 16.52 -3.49
N ASN A 184 11.43 15.33 -3.95
CA ASN A 184 11.68 15.07 -5.37
C ASN A 184 10.38 14.74 -6.15
N TYR A 185 9.25 14.60 -5.46
CA TYR A 185 7.93 14.24 -6.03
C TYR A 185 6.86 15.31 -5.81
N LEU A 186 7.26 16.48 -5.29
CA LEU A 186 6.45 17.69 -5.13
C LEU A 186 7.01 18.79 -6.02
#